data_AF-A0A1Y1YJ10-F1
#
_entry.id   AF-A0A1Y1YJ10-F1
#
_cell.length_a   1.000
_cell.length_b   1.000
_cell.length_c   1.000
_cell.angle_alpha   90.00
_cell.angle_beta   90.00
_cell.angle_gamma   90.00
#
_symmetry.space_group_name_H-M   'P 1'
#
loop_
_entity.id
_entity.type
_entity.pdbx_description
1 polymer ?
#
loop_
_entity_poly.entity_id
_entity_poly.type
_entity_poly.pdbx_seq_one_letter_code
_entity_poly.pdbx_strand_id
1 'polypeptide(L)'
;PTIDTKYRCGKEFNNKSCSNGECCSQYGYCGTSKDHCGTGCQASYGRCNNGGRCGADYGKCLNDKQCCSQFGYCDISDAHCGSKCQSEFGLCYGSDDRCGEQYGRCKAKKCCSKWGYCGTSSKHCGTGCQPKYGLC
;
A
#
# COMPACT_ATOMS: atom_id res chain seq x y z
N PRO A 1 34.56 -18.22 -11.96
CA PRO A 1 33.23 -18.08 -11.31
C PRO A 1 32.52 -16.81 -11.80
N THR A 2 31.54 -16.96 -12.69
CA THR A 2 30.68 -15.84 -13.10
C THR A 2 29.75 -15.54 -11.94
N ILE A 3 30.03 -14.45 -11.22
CA ILE A 3 29.12 -13.91 -10.21
C ILE A 3 27.87 -13.46 -10.96
N ASP A 4 26.76 -14.19 -10.79
CA ASP A 4 25.49 -13.82 -11.39
C ASP A 4 24.98 -12.53 -10.74
N THR A 5 25.20 -11.41 -11.44
CA THR A 5 24.84 -10.06 -10.97
C THR A 5 23.40 -9.69 -11.31
N LYS A 6 22.62 -10.60 -11.92
CA LYS A 6 21.25 -10.34 -12.36
C LYS A 6 20.31 -10.09 -11.19
N TYR A 7 20.56 -10.74 -10.05
CA TYR A 7 19.74 -10.64 -8.84
C TYR A 7 20.35 -9.74 -7.77
N ARG A 8 21.33 -8.90 -8.10
CA ARG A 8 21.99 -8.02 -7.14
C ARG A 8 21.39 -6.62 -7.14
N CYS A 9 21.32 -6.02 -5.97
CA CYS A 9 20.81 -4.67 -5.73
C CYS A 9 21.58 -3.98 -4.61
N GLY A 10 21.42 -2.67 -4.47
CA GLY A 10 22.06 -1.92 -3.39
C GLY A 10 23.21 -1.06 -3.88
N LYS A 11 23.68 -0.19 -2.98
CA LYS A 11 24.78 0.75 -3.24
C LYS A 11 26.06 0.05 -3.73
N GLU A 12 26.35 -1.11 -3.15
CA GLU A 12 27.54 -1.93 -3.47
C GLU A 12 27.47 -2.59 -4.85
N PHE A 13 26.28 -2.62 -5.47
CA PHE A 13 26.04 -3.26 -6.77
C PHE A 13 25.68 -2.24 -7.84
N ASN A 14 26.43 -1.13 -7.88
CA ASN A 14 26.24 -0.01 -8.81
C ASN A 14 24.85 0.64 -8.69
N ASN A 15 24.36 0.79 -7.45
CA ASN A 15 23.04 1.36 -7.17
C ASN A 15 21.89 0.65 -7.92
N LYS A 16 22.06 -0.64 -8.23
CA LYS A 16 21.01 -1.42 -8.90
C LYS A 16 19.80 -1.55 -7.97
N SER A 17 18.62 -1.36 -8.54
CA SER A 17 17.35 -1.63 -7.88
C SER A 17 16.74 -2.94 -8.36
N CYS A 18 16.00 -3.60 -7.48
CA CYS A 18 15.25 -4.80 -7.82
C CYS A 18 14.05 -4.50 -8.72
N SER A 19 13.53 -5.56 -9.34
CA SER A 19 12.32 -5.47 -10.15
C SER A 19 11.12 -5.03 -9.31
N ASN A 20 10.08 -4.56 -9.98
CA ASN A 20 8.87 -4.08 -9.30
C ASN A 20 8.26 -5.17 -8.40
N GLY A 21 8.17 -4.87 -7.10
CA GLY A 21 7.62 -5.78 -6.08
C GLY A 21 8.65 -6.64 -5.36
N GLU A 22 9.92 -6.64 -5.80
CA GLU A 22 11.01 -7.31 -5.11
C GLU A 22 11.68 -6.40 -4.08
N CYS A 23 12.19 -7.03 -3.03
CA CYS A 23 12.89 -6.41 -1.93
C CYS A 23 14.40 -6.52 -2.15
N CYS A 24 15.13 -5.50 -1.75
CA CYS A 24 16.59 -5.56 -1.75
C CYS A 24 17.08 -5.94 -0.36
N SER A 25 17.57 -7.16 -0.19
CA SER A 25 18.04 -7.64 1.11
C SER A 25 19.21 -6.81 1.64
N GLN A 26 19.48 -6.91 2.94
CA GLN A 26 20.67 -6.30 3.55
C GLN A 26 21.99 -6.78 2.89
N TYR A 27 21.98 -7.95 2.24
CA TYR A 27 23.11 -8.54 1.54
C TYR A 27 23.16 -8.18 0.04
N GLY A 28 22.26 -7.31 -0.41
CA GLY A 28 22.21 -6.82 -1.79
C GLY A 28 21.71 -7.87 -2.78
N TYR A 29 20.70 -8.66 -2.39
CA TYR A 29 20.01 -9.60 -3.28
C TYR A 29 18.54 -9.23 -3.43
N CYS A 30 18.02 -9.41 -4.64
CA CYS A 30 16.61 -9.24 -4.94
C CYS A 30 15.82 -10.49 -4.64
N GLY A 31 14.67 -10.32 -4.00
CA GLY A 31 13.71 -11.39 -3.77
C GLY A 31 12.49 -10.91 -2.99
N THR A 32 11.52 -11.80 -2.82
CA THR A 32 10.24 -11.49 -2.15
C THR A 32 10.06 -12.19 -0.80
N SER A 33 11.05 -13.00 -0.37
CA SER A 33 10.97 -13.70 0.92
C SER A 33 11.19 -12.74 2.10
N LYS A 34 10.79 -13.15 3.31
CA LYS A 34 11.05 -12.39 4.54
C LYS A 34 12.53 -12.04 4.73
N ASP A 35 13.46 -12.89 4.29
CA ASP A 35 14.90 -12.62 4.41
C ASP A 35 15.36 -11.49 3.50
N HIS A 36 14.63 -11.24 2.41
CA HIS A 36 14.89 -10.14 1.49
C HIS A 36 14.18 -8.86 1.93
N CYS A 37 12.93 -8.99 2.39
CA CYS A 37 12.05 -7.86 2.69
C CYS A 37 12.08 -7.39 4.14
N GLY A 38 12.65 -8.18 5.04
CA GLY A 38 12.64 -7.97 6.49
C GLY A 38 13.70 -6.97 6.95
N THR A 39 14.25 -7.23 8.14
CA THR A 39 15.23 -6.35 8.78
C THR A 39 16.45 -6.12 7.88
N GLY A 40 16.86 -4.87 7.74
CA GLY A 40 18.02 -4.47 6.95
C GLY A 40 17.77 -4.42 5.44
N CYS A 41 16.53 -4.66 4.99
CA CYS A 41 16.18 -4.41 3.59
C CYS A 41 16.49 -2.96 3.18
N GLN A 42 17.11 -2.78 2.02
CA GLN A 42 17.57 -1.50 1.50
C GLN A 42 16.47 -0.80 0.69
N ALA A 43 15.65 0.01 1.35
CA ALA A 43 14.43 0.61 0.78
C ALA A 43 14.66 1.50 -0.45
N SER A 44 15.87 2.04 -0.62
CA SER A 44 16.24 2.83 -1.81
C SER A 44 16.42 1.99 -3.07
N TYR A 45 16.57 0.66 -2.94
CA TYR A 45 16.91 -0.25 -4.03
C TYR A 45 15.90 -1.41 -4.18
N GLY A 46 14.83 -1.41 -3.39
CA GLY A 46 13.79 -2.43 -3.44
C GLY A 46 12.68 -2.10 -2.45
N ARG A 47 11.60 -2.87 -2.51
CA ARG A 47 10.44 -2.65 -1.65
C ARG A 47 10.69 -3.28 -0.28
N CYS A 48 10.85 -2.50 0.77
CA CYS A 48 11.15 -3.06 2.10
C CYS A 48 9.92 -3.09 2.96
N ASN A 49 9.72 -4.21 3.66
CA ASN A 49 8.61 -4.37 4.58
C ASN A 49 9.16 -4.85 5.90
N ASN A 50 9.69 -3.88 6.66
CA ASN A 50 10.32 -4.05 7.95
C ASN A 50 9.29 -4.48 9.02
N GLY A 51 8.73 -5.68 8.87
CA GLY A 51 7.70 -6.23 9.75
C GLY A 51 6.27 -5.76 9.48
N GLY A 52 5.92 -5.46 8.23
CA GLY A 52 4.57 -4.96 7.90
C GLY A 52 4.44 -3.45 8.01
N ARG A 53 5.53 -2.68 8.11
CA ARG A 53 5.46 -1.23 8.34
C ARG A 53 5.17 -0.43 7.06
N CYS A 54 4.43 0.65 7.22
CA CYS A 54 4.12 1.64 6.19
C CYS A 54 4.01 3.04 6.81
N GLY A 55 3.95 4.08 5.99
CA GLY A 55 3.90 5.47 6.44
C GLY A 55 5.00 6.31 5.79
N ALA A 56 5.11 7.57 6.16
CA ALA A 56 6.11 8.49 5.60
C ALA A 56 7.55 7.94 5.67
N ASP A 57 7.88 7.25 6.77
CA ASP A 57 9.23 6.70 6.98
C ASP A 57 9.46 5.32 6.32
N TYR A 58 8.39 4.60 5.97
CA TYR A 58 8.45 3.20 5.52
C TYR A 58 7.90 2.98 4.11
N GLY A 59 7.23 3.98 3.54
CA GLY A 59 6.59 3.91 2.23
C GLY A 59 5.25 3.15 2.22
N LYS A 60 4.84 2.76 1.00
CA LYS A 60 3.57 2.09 0.74
C LYS A 60 3.60 0.61 1.08
N CYS A 61 2.44 0.06 1.45
CA CYS A 61 2.27 -1.39 1.62
C CYS A 61 2.66 -2.19 0.36
N LEU A 62 3.16 -3.41 0.59
CA LEU A 62 3.64 -4.31 -0.47
C LEU A 62 2.48 -4.78 -1.35
N ASN A 63 1.39 -5.23 -0.71
CA ASN A 63 0.19 -5.65 -1.41
C ASN A 63 -0.65 -4.41 -1.73
N ASP A 64 -1.02 -4.27 -3.00
CA ASP A 64 -1.87 -3.20 -3.48
C ASP A 64 -3.29 -3.22 -2.88
N LYS A 65 -3.69 -4.33 -2.25
CA LYS A 65 -4.94 -4.49 -1.48
C LYS A 65 -4.78 -4.17 0.00
N GLN A 66 -3.56 -4.03 0.51
CA GLN A 66 -3.30 -3.73 1.91
C GLN A 66 -3.49 -2.25 2.20
N CYS A 67 -3.94 -2.02 3.42
CA CYS A 67 -4.18 -0.73 4.00
C CYS A 67 -3.05 -0.38 4.95
N CYS A 68 -2.67 0.89 4.97
CA CYS A 68 -1.73 1.39 5.95
C CYS A 68 -2.48 1.95 7.14
N SER A 69 -2.47 1.28 8.28
CA SER A 69 -3.18 1.74 9.47
C SER A 69 -2.62 3.07 9.99
N GLN A 70 -3.39 3.73 10.85
CA GLN A 70 -2.91 4.92 11.57
C GLN A 70 -1.61 4.68 12.38
N PHE A 71 -1.31 3.42 12.71
CA PHE A 71 -0.11 3.03 13.47
C PHE A 71 1.07 2.65 12.55
N GLY A 72 0.91 2.80 11.23
CA GLY A 72 1.95 2.52 10.27
C GLY A 72 2.19 1.02 10.06
N TYR A 73 1.12 0.23 10.03
CA TYR A 73 1.17 -1.20 9.72
C TYR A 73 0.26 -1.56 8.53
N CYS A 74 0.70 -2.54 7.74
CA CYS A 74 0.06 -3.04 6.55
C CYS A 74 -0.76 -4.29 6.86
N ASP A 75 -2.06 -4.22 6.61
CA ASP A 75 -2.97 -5.36 6.71
C ASP A 75 -4.21 -5.11 5.83
N ILE A 76 -5.06 -6.11 5.65
CA ILE A 76 -6.34 -6.04 4.92
C ILE A 76 -7.54 -5.96 5.87
N SER A 77 -7.32 -6.05 7.19
CA SER A 77 -8.39 -6.04 8.18
C SER A 77 -9.05 -4.67 8.29
N ASP A 78 -10.32 -4.66 8.68
CA ASP A 78 -11.10 -3.43 8.85
C ASP A 78 -10.47 -2.46 9.86
N ALA A 79 -9.76 -2.97 10.87
CA ALA A 79 -9.02 -2.15 11.82
C ALA A 79 -7.87 -1.36 11.17
N HIS A 80 -7.29 -1.87 10.10
CA HIS A 80 -6.20 -1.20 9.36
C HIS A 80 -6.72 -0.38 8.20
N CYS A 81 -7.79 -0.84 7.57
CA CYS A 81 -8.41 -0.18 6.42
C CYS A 81 -9.38 0.92 6.78
N GLY A 82 -9.92 0.91 8.00
CA GLY A 82 -10.97 1.82 8.45
C GLY A 82 -10.51 3.26 8.68
N SER A 83 -11.17 3.92 9.62
CA SER A 83 -10.92 5.31 9.97
C SER A 83 -9.45 5.56 10.34
N LYS A 84 -8.90 6.67 9.82
CA LYS A 84 -7.50 7.10 10.01
C LYS A 84 -6.43 6.24 9.35
N CYS A 85 -6.82 5.34 8.45
CA CYS A 85 -5.89 4.72 7.52
C CYS A 85 -5.13 5.79 6.69
N GLN A 86 -3.84 5.58 6.46
CA GLN A 86 -2.96 6.48 5.73
C GLN A 86 -3.04 6.20 4.22
N SER A 87 -3.96 6.90 3.54
CA SER A 87 -4.28 6.66 2.13
C SER A 87 -3.15 6.94 1.13
N GLU A 88 -2.13 7.69 1.54
CA GLU A 88 -0.90 7.87 0.75
C GLU A 88 0.00 6.63 0.77
N PHE A 89 -0.14 5.77 1.79
CA PHE A 89 0.74 4.62 2.05
C PHE A 89 0.02 3.26 1.93
N GLY A 90 -1.28 3.23 1.68
CA GLY A 90 -2.05 2.01 1.43
C GLY A 90 -3.47 2.32 0.95
N LEU A 91 -4.25 1.27 0.66
CA LEU A 91 -5.69 1.44 0.44
C LEU A 91 -6.36 1.85 1.75
N CYS A 92 -7.42 2.64 1.68
CA CYS A 92 -8.28 2.87 2.83
C CYS A 92 -9.72 2.67 2.41
N TYR A 93 -10.51 2.08 3.29
CA TYR A 93 -11.93 1.87 3.09
C TYR A 93 -12.73 2.48 4.23
N GLY A 94 -13.83 3.15 3.92
CA GLY A 94 -14.68 3.65 4.98
C GLY A 94 -15.41 2.55 5.73
N SER A 95 -15.51 2.74 7.05
CA SER A 95 -16.39 1.97 7.92
C SER A 95 -17.80 2.53 7.88
N ASP A 96 -18.79 1.73 8.29
CA ASP A 96 -20.17 2.19 8.50
C ASP A 96 -20.82 2.83 7.26
N ASP A 97 -20.48 2.29 6.07
CA ASP A 97 -20.84 2.84 4.76
C ASP A 97 -20.49 4.32 4.56
N ARG A 98 -19.48 4.84 5.26
CA ARG A 98 -18.92 6.18 5.01
C ARG A 98 -17.83 6.14 3.95
N CYS A 99 -17.55 7.26 3.31
CA CYS A 99 -16.42 7.43 2.40
C CYS A 99 -16.03 8.91 2.31
N GLY A 100 -14.84 9.17 1.76
CA GLY A 100 -14.29 10.51 1.64
C GLY A 100 -12.89 10.58 2.22
N GLU A 101 -12.30 11.77 2.26
CA GLU A 101 -10.91 11.98 2.70
C GLU A 101 -10.59 11.37 4.07
N GLN A 102 -11.51 11.50 5.03
CA GLN A 102 -11.32 10.98 6.39
C GLN A 102 -11.61 9.47 6.55
N TYR A 103 -12.38 8.90 5.62
CA TYR A 103 -12.89 7.54 5.73
C TYR A 103 -12.26 6.58 4.71
N GLY A 104 -11.75 7.08 3.59
CA GLY A 104 -11.26 6.26 2.49
C GLY A 104 -12.34 5.92 1.46
N ARG A 105 -12.06 4.90 0.64
CA ARG A 105 -12.91 4.46 -0.46
C ARG A 105 -14.07 3.58 0.01
N CYS A 106 -15.08 3.41 -0.81
CA CYS A 106 -16.08 2.39 -0.54
C CYS A 106 -15.54 0.97 -0.80
N LYS A 107 -15.91 0.04 0.09
CA LYS A 107 -15.68 -1.39 -0.13
C LYS A 107 -16.51 -1.89 -1.33
N ALA A 108 -16.10 -3.03 -1.89
CA ALA A 108 -16.86 -3.79 -2.88
C ALA A 108 -17.32 -2.97 -4.10
N LYS A 109 -16.48 -2.04 -4.59
CA LYS A 109 -16.75 -1.30 -5.82
C LYS A 109 -18.05 -0.45 -5.75
N LYS A 110 -18.45 0.02 -4.57
CA LYS A 110 -19.59 0.96 -4.44
C LYS A 110 -19.18 2.40 -4.85
N CYS A 111 -20.19 3.21 -5.16
CA CYS A 111 -20.05 4.64 -5.42
C CYS A 111 -19.96 5.41 -4.10
N CYS A 112 -19.15 6.46 -4.06
CA CYS A 112 -19.10 7.37 -2.91
C CYS A 112 -19.95 8.60 -3.22
N SER A 113 -21.10 8.75 -2.57
CA SER A 113 -22.00 9.87 -2.81
C SER A 113 -21.37 11.21 -2.44
N LYS A 114 -21.96 12.31 -2.91
CA LYS A 114 -21.56 13.67 -2.50
C LYS A 114 -21.65 13.93 -0.99
N TRP A 115 -22.39 13.08 -0.27
CA TRP A 115 -22.60 13.16 1.18
C TRP A 115 -21.62 12.30 1.97
N GLY A 116 -20.68 11.62 1.31
CA GLY A 116 -19.71 10.76 1.98
C GLY A 116 -20.30 9.45 2.48
N TYR A 117 -21.23 8.88 1.70
CA TYR A 117 -21.83 7.56 1.94
C TYR A 117 -21.62 6.63 0.75
N CYS A 118 -21.42 5.35 1.04
CA CYS A 118 -21.21 4.27 0.09
C CYS A 118 -22.52 3.62 -0.33
N GLY A 119 -22.75 3.50 -1.62
CA GLY A 119 -23.91 2.81 -2.15
C GLY A 119 -23.83 2.56 -3.65
N THR A 120 -24.80 1.81 -4.17
CA THR A 120 -24.88 1.46 -5.61
C THR A 120 -26.06 2.11 -6.31
N SER A 121 -26.92 2.84 -5.59
CA SER A 121 -28.07 3.51 -6.19
C SER A 121 -27.66 4.77 -6.94
N SER A 122 -28.54 5.25 -7.84
CA SER A 122 -28.34 6.50 -8.59
C SER A 122 -28.09 7.73 -7.69
N LYS A 123 -28.58 7.73 -6.45
CA LYS A 123 -28.28 8.79 -5.46
C LYS A 123 -26.81 8.81 -5.03
N HIS A 124 -26.11 7.68 -5.14
CA HIS A 124 -24.70 7.54 -4.80
C HIS A 124 -23.80 7.68 -6.01
N CYS A 125 -24.20 7.08 -7.14
CA CYS A 125 -23.40 7.04 -8.37
C CYS A 125 -23.70 8.19 -9.34
N GLY A 126 -24.75 8.97 -9.09
CA GLY A 126 -25.14 10.09 -9.93
C GLY A 126 -24.31 11.35 -9.68
N THR A 127 -24.90 12.50 -9.98
CA THR A 127 -24.23 13.80 -9.87
C THR A 127 -23.67 14.06 -8.46
N GLY A 128 -22.37 14.34 -8.40
CA GLY A 128 -21.63 14.60 -7.17
C GLY A 128 -21.01 13.35 -6.53
N CYS A 129 -21.05 12.19 -7.19
CA CYS A 129 -20.23 11.05 -6.81
C CYS A 129 -18.75 11.46 -6.74
N GLN A 130 -18.03 10.98 -5.71
CA GLN A 130 -16.64 11.32 -5.44
C GLN A 130 -15.69 10.25 -6.05
N PRO A 131 -15.10 10.47 -7.23
CA PRO A 131 -14.36 9.43 -7.98
C PRO A 131 -13.06 9.00 -7.30
N LYS A 132 -12.49 9.83 -6.42
CA LYS A 132 -11.35 9.44 -5.58
C LYS A 132 -11.72 8.35 -4.56
N TYR A 133 -12.99 8.30 -4.13
CA TYR A 133 -13.45 7.49 -3.01
C TYR A 133 -14.49 6.43 -3.39
N GLY A 134 -14.93 6.35 -4.64
CA GLY A 134 -15.86 5.33 -5.11
C GLY A 134 -15.78 5.14 -6.61
N LEU A 135 -16.59 4.21 -7.14
CA LEU A 135 -16.75 4.06 -8.58
C LEU A 135 -17.86 4.99 -9.07
N CYS A 136 -17.44 6.11 -9.64
CA CYS A 136 -18.23 7.00 -10.46
C CYS A 136 -17.76 6.75 -11.91
#